data_AF-A0AAW6JFW6-F1
#
_entry.id   AF-A0AAW6JFW6-F1
#
_cell.length_a   1.000
_cell.length_b   1.000
_cell.length_c   1.000
_cell.angle_alpha   90.00
_cell.angle_beta   90.00
_cell.angle_gamma   90.00
#
_symmetry.space_group_name_H-M   'P 1'
#
loop_
_entity.id
_entity.type
_entity.pdbx_description
1 polymer ?
#
loop_
_entity_poly.entity_id
_entity_poly.type
_entity_poly.pdbx_seq_one_letter_code
_entity_poly.pdbx_strand_id
1 'polypeptide(L)'
;MHPTYENLTLTKNAHLTKEERVMIATLKSQGLSNRAIGRQLGVNHQTINNELNRGTVRQLRRQKSNGKIYEYSYYIYSYEAGQATYLEHHRHSGRRRLYYSSKQFLRLADQLMLGEFDDHHYSPQAVIYKA
;
A
#
# COMPACT_ATOMS: atom_id res chain seq x y z
N MET A 1 18.47 8.93 -30.62
CA MET A 1 17.14 9.50 -30.32
C MET A 1 16.81 9.19 -28.87
N HIS A 2 16.70 10.20 -28.01
CA HIS A 2 16.19 10.01 -26.65
C HIS A 2 14.66 10.10 -26.69
N PRO A 3 13.92 9.18 -26.03
CA PRO A 3 12.48 9.29 -25.96
C PRO A 3 12.13 10.52 -25.13
N THR A 4 11.38 11.45 -25.73
CA THR A 4 10.80 12.59 -25.04
C THR A 4 9.64 12.09 -24.19
N TYR A 5 9.84 12.04 -22.87
CA TYR A 5 8.79 11.68 -21.92
C TYR A 5 7.75 12.79 -21.91
N GLU A 6 6.67 12.59 -22.65
CA GLU A 6 5.48 13.43 -22.53
C GLU A 6 5.06 13.48 -21.06
N ASN A 7 4.80 14.69 -20.58
CA ASN A 7 4.40 14.95 -19.19
C ASN A 7 3.18 14.10 -18.85
N LEU A 8 3.40 12.97 -18.16
CA LEU A 8 2.37 12.09 -17.62
C LEU A 8 1.61 12.85 -16.53
N THR A 9 0.61 13.64 -16.93
CA THR A 9 -0.30 14.27 -15.98
C THR A 9 -1.20 13.19 -15.41
N LEU A 10 -0.82 12.63 -14.25
CA LEU A 10 -1.67 11.75 -13.49
C LEU A 10 -2.96 12.49 -13.10
N THR A 11 -4.10 11.87 -13.38
CA THR A 11 -5.39 12.31 -12.84
C THR A 11 -5.33 12.26 -11.31
N LYS A 12 -6.02 13.20 -10.64
CA LYS A 12 -6.10 13.20 -9.17
C LYS A 12 -6.51 11.80 -8.68
N ASN A 13 -5.77 11.28 -7.71
CA ASN A 13 -5.94 9.96 -7.07
C ASN A 13 -5.42 8.73 -7.85
N ALA A 14 -4.73 8.92 -8.98
CA ALA A 14 -4.07 7.80 -9.62
C ALA A 14 -2.85 7.32 -8.79
N HIS A 15 -2.68 6.01 -8.72
CA HIS A 15 -1.53 5.39 -8.07
C HIS A 15 -0.31 5.47 -8.98
N LEU A 16 0.88 5.55 -8.37
CA LEU A 16 2.13 5.49 -9.11
C LEU A 16 2.19 4.18 -9.93
N THR A 17 2.65 4.27 -11.17
CA THR A 17 2.93 3.11 -12.01
C THR A 17 4.26 2.45 -11.61
N LYS A 18 4.61 1.31 -12.22
CA LYS A 18 5.90 0.67 -11.96
C LYS A 18 7.04 1.53 -12.53
N GLU A 19 6.82 2.08 -13.72
CA GLU A 19 7.74 2.93 -14.46
C GLU A 19 8.05 4.21 -13.67
N GLU A 20 7.03 4.84 -13.09
CA GLU A 20 7.19 6.02 -12.23
C GLU A 20 7.99 5.71 -10.97
N ARG A 21 7.77 4.56 -10.34
CA ARG A 21 8.57 4.15 -9.17
C ARG A 21 10.03 3.91 -9.52
N VAL A 22 10.31 3.32 -10.69
CA VAL A 22 11.68 3.18 -11.20
C VAL A 22 12.30 4.56 -11.44
N MET A 23 11.58 5.49 -12.06
CA MET A 23 12.05 6.86 -12.24
C MET A 23 12.34 7.57 -10.91
N ILE A 24 11.48 7.40 -9.89
CA ILE A 24 11.73 7.93 -8.54
C ILE A 24 13.05 7.41 -7.99
N ALA A 25 13.32 6.10 -8.11
CA ALA A 25 14.57 5.49 -7.65
C ALA A 25 15.79 6.10 -8.36
N THR A 26 15.74 6.20 -9.68
CA THR A 26 16.82 6.77 -10.50
C THR A 26 17.07 8.23 -10.17
N LEU A 27 16.03 9.08 -10.17
CA LEU A 27 16.17 10.50 -9.87
C LEU A 27 16.66 10.74 -8.43
N LYS A 28 16.26 9.87 -7.49
CA LYS A 28 16.75 9.95 -6.12
C LYS A 28 18.24 9.61 -6.01
N SER A 29 18.72 8.61 -6.75
CA SER A 29 20.15 8.27 -6.82
C SER A 29 21.01 9.38 -7.45
N GLN A 30 20.41 10.21 -8.30
CA GLN A 30 21.04 11.41 -8.86
C GLN A 30 21.04 12.62 -7.89
N GLY A 31 20.50 12.46 -6.67
CA GLY A 31 20.51 13.49 -5.64
C GLY A 31 19.37 14.49 -5.72
N LEU A 32 18.35 14.27 -6.57
CA LEU A 32 17.24 15.21 -6.68
C LEU A 32 16.38 15.25 -5.40
N SER A 33 15.86 16.44 -5.09
CA SER A 33 14.89 16.63 -4.02
C SER A 33 13.52 16.06 -4.40
N ASN A 34 12.73 15.64 -3.41
CA ASN A 34 11.39 15.09 -3.66
C ASN A 34 10.47 16.09 -4.38
N ARG A 35 10.70 17.40 -4.20
CA ARG A 35 10.00 18.47 -4.92
C ARG A 35 10.41 18.53 -6.39
N ALA A 36 11.70 18.39 -6.70
CA ALA A 36 12.18 18.35 -8.08
C ALA A 36 11.64 17.12 -8.81
N ILE A 37 11.72 15.95 -8.17
CA ILE A 37 11.15 14.69 -8.69
C ILE A 37 9.64 14.84 -8.95
N GLY A 38 8.91 15.41 -7.99
CA GLY A 38 7.46 15.62 -8.15
C GLY A 38 7.12 16.53 -9.33
N ARG A 39 7.88 17.62 -9.54
CA ARG A 39 7.69 18.50 -10.71
C ARG A 39 7.93 17.77 -12.03
N GLN A 40 8.98 16.95 -12.10
CA GLN A 40 9.33 16.20 -13.32
C GLN A 40 8.30 15.12 -13.66
N LEU A 41 7.73 14.48 -12.64
CA LEU A 41 6.74 13.40 -12.81
C LEU A 41 5.29 13.90 -12.77
N GLY A 42 5.05 15.21 -12.64
CA GLY A 42 3.69 15.76 -12.54
C GLY A 42 2.93 15.34 -11.27
N VAL A 43 3.62 14.87 -10.22
CA VAL A 43 3.03 14.41 -8.96
C VAL A 43 3.39 15.29 -7.78
N ASN A 44 2.51 15.30 -6.77
CA ASN A 44 2.80 16.00 -5.53
C ASN A 44 4.04 15.40 -4.84
N HIS A 45 4.97 16.24 -4.42
CA HIS A 45 6.15 15.84 -3.63
C HIS A 45 5.82 14.99 -2.39
N GLN A 46 4.63 15.16 -1.80
CA GLN A 46 4.16 14.32 -0.69
C GLN A 46 3.95 12.86 -1.13
N THR A 47 3.46 12.63 -2.34
CA THR A 47 3.32 11.28 -2.92
C THR A 47 4.69 10.61 -3.02
N ILE A 48 5.70 11.34 -3.50
CA ILE A 48 7.09 10.87 -3.57
C ILE A 48 7.63 10.55 -2.18
N ASN A 49 7.39 11.44 -1.20
CA ASN A 49 7.83 11.23 0.18
C ASN A 49 7.23 9.96 0.80
N ASN A 50 5.90 9.80 0.65
CA ASN A 50 5.20 8.63 1.16
C ASN A 50 5.67 7.34 0.48
N GLU A 51 5.96 7.40 -0.82
CA GLU A 51 6.49 6.26 -1.57
C GLU A 51 7.87 5.84 -1.09
N LEU A 52 8.80 6.80 -0.98
CA LEU A 52 10.14 6.53 -0.46
C LEU A 52 10.09 6.01 0.98
N ASN A 53 9.26 6.57 1.84
CA ASN A 53 9.13 6.12 3.23
C ASN A 53 8.62 4.68 3.34
N ARG A 54 7.70 4.26 2.47
CA ARG A 54 7.23 2.87 2.42
C ARG A 54 8.28 1.92 1.84
N GLY A 55 9.00 2.35 0.81
CA GLY A 55 9.93 1.49 0.08
C GLY A 55 11.38 1.50 0.56
N THR A 56 11.75 2.38 1.48
CA THR A 56 13.11 2.46 2.01
C THR A 56 13.34 1.37 3.04
N VAL A 57 14.19 0.40 2.70
CA VAL A 57 14.52 -0.75 3.53
C VAL A 57 15.96 -0.67 4.05
N ARG A 58 16.15 -1.06 5.31
CA ARG A 58 17.48 -1.20 5.91
C ARG A 58 18.12 -2.50 5.43
N GLN A 59 19.24 -2.39 4.75
CA GLN A 59 20.07 -3.50 4.30
C GLN A 59 21.32 -3.61 5.18
N LEU A 60 21.78 -4.84 5.40
CA LEU A 60 22.99 -5.13 6.16
C LEU A 60 24.02 -5.74 5.22
N ARG A 61 25.19 -5.11 5.14
CA ARG A 61 26.35 -5.63 4.41
C ARG A 61 27.36 -6.14 5.43
N ARG A 62 27.68 -7.43 5.35
CA ARG A 62 28.72 -8.05 6.17
C ARG A 62 29.99 -8.21 5.35
N GLN A 63 31.11 -7.75 5.90
CA GLN A 63 32.42 -7.94 5.32
C GLN A 63 33.28 -8.73 6.29
N LYS A 64 33.96 -9.76 5.79
CA LYS A 64 34.95 -10.53 6.55
C LYS A 64 36.34 -10.07 6.14
N SER A 65 37.15 -9.68 7.10
CA SER A 65 38.56 -9.33 6.88
C SER A 65 39.39 -9.78 8.08
N ASN A 66 40.49 -10.51 7.82
CA ASN A 66 41.40 -11.06 8.83
C ASN A 66 40.69 -11.74 10.01
N GLY A 67 39.70 -12.60 9.72
CA GLY A 67 38.94 -13.34 10.74
C GLY A 67 37.90 -12.52 11.52
N LYS A 68 37.84 -11.19 11.34
CA LYS A 68 36.83 -10.32 11.94
C LYS A 68 35.67 -10.06 10.98
N ILE A 69 34.46 -9.97 11.54
CA ILE A 69 33.24 -9.64 10.80
C ILE A 69 32.89 -8.18 11.09
N TYR A 70 32.74 -7.39 10.04
CA TYR A 70 32.27 -6.02 10.08
C TYR A 70 30.87 -5.94 9.47
N GLU A 71 29.95 -5.27 10.15
CA GLU A 71 28.57 -5.10 9.69
C GLU A 71 28.28 -3.62 9.44
N TYR A 72 27.80 -3.33 8.25
CA TYR A 72 27.45 -1.99 7.80
C TYR A 72 25.97 -1.95 7.46
N SER A 73 25.23 -1.03 8.06
CA SER A 73 23.84 -0.79 7.69
C SER A 73 23.74 0.35 6.69
N TYR A 74 22.87 0.19 5.71
CA TYR A 74 22.60 1.20 4.69
C TYR A 74 21.14 1.08 4.24
N TYR A 75 20.61 2.15 3.66
CA TYR A 75 19.22 2.20 3.24
C TYR A 75 19.13 2.18 1.72
N ILE A 76 18.29 1.30 1.18
CA ILE A 76 17.98 1.22 -0.25
C ILE A 76 16.49 1.42 -0.42
N TYR A 77 16.10 2.19 -1.44
CA TYR A 77 14.73 2.20 -1.91
C TYR A 77 14.44 0.98 -2.79
N SER A 78 13.42 0.20 -2.41
CA SER A 78 12.86 -0.90 -3.20
C SER A 78 11.38 -0.67 -3.42
N TYR A 79 10.98 -0.54 -4.69
CA TYR A 79 9.58 -0.35 -5.05
C TYR A 79 8.72 -1.55 -4.66
N GLU A 80 9.28 -2.77 -4.71
CA GLU A 80 8.59 -4.01 -4.34
C GLU A 80 8.30 -4.05 -2.84
N ALA A 81 9.29 -3.65 -2.03
CA ALA A 81 9.11 -3.52 -0.59
C ALA A 81 8.04 -2.46 -0.27
N GLY A 82 8.08 -1.31 -0.95
CA GLY A 82 7.09 -0.26 -0.77
C GLY A 82 5.66 -0.69 -1.11
N GLN A 83 5.50 -1.48 -2.18
CA GLN A 83 4.23 -2.07 -2.57
C GLN A 83 3.75 -3.10 -1.54
N ALA A 84 4.63 -3.95 -1.03
CA ALA A 84 4.29 -4.93 0.01
C ALA A 84 3.81 -4.24 1.29
N THR A 85 4.51 -3.19 1.75
CA THR A 85 4.10 -2.38 2.90
C THR A 85 2.74 -1.72 2.68
N TYR A 86 2.49 -1.18 1.47
CA TYR A 86 1.18 -0.63 1.13
C TYR A 86 0.07 -1.66 1.22
N LEU A 87 0.25 -2.85 0.63
CA LEU A 87 -0.72 -3.93 0.67
C LEU A 87 -1.01 -4.38 2.10
N GLU A 88 0.02 -4.51 2.93
CA GLU A 88 -0.14 -4.88 4.34
C GLU A 88 -0.98 -3.84 5.08
N HIS A 89 -0.66 -2.55 4.93
CA HIS A 89 -1.47 -1.48 5.54
C HIS A 89 -2.92 -1.49 5.01
N HIS A 90 -3.11 -1.78 3.72
CA HIS A 90 -4.44 -1.82 3.11
C HIS A 90 -5.30 -2.97 3.65
N ARG A 91 -4.70 -4.12 3.99
CA ARG A 91 -5.42 -5.22 4.67
C ARG A 91 -6.03 -4.79 5.99
N HIS A 92 -5.41 -3.83 6.68
CA HIS A 92 -5.88 -3.31 7.96
C HIS A 92 -6.77 -2.07 7.84
N SER A 93 -6.91 -1.46 6.65
CA SER A 93 -7.66 -0.21 6.45
C SER A 93 -9.16 -0.40 6.18
N GLY A 94 -9.65 -1.64 6.13
CA GLY A 94 -11.06 -1.95 5.85
C GLY A 94 -11.98 -1.80 7.08
N ARG A 95 -13.24 -1.43 6.86
CA ARG A 95 -14.28 -1.47 7.90
C ARG A 95 -14.48 -2.93 8.33
N ARG A 96 -14.16 -3.24 9.60
CA ARG A 96 -14.40 -4.59 10.14
C ARG A 96 -15.91 -4.87 10.10
N ARG A 97 -16.29 -6.00 9.52
CA ARG A 97 -17.70 -6.38 9.37
C ARG A 97 -18.29 -6.70 10.74
N LEU A 98 -19.55 -6.30 10.96
CA LEU A 98 -20.20 -6.37 12.29
C LEU A 98 -20.25 -7.79 12.86
N TYR A 99 -20.37 -8.81 12.01
CA TYR A 99 -20.38 -10.21 12.44
C TYR A 99 -19.06 -10.68 13.08
N TYR A 100 -17.93 -10.03 12.82
CA TYR A 100 -16.67 -10.34 13.52
C TYR A 100 -16.62 -9.77 14.93
N SER A 101 -17.49 -8.81 15.27
CA SER A 101 -17.39 -8.01 16.50
C SER A 101 -18.63 -8.02 17.38
N SER A 102 -19.79 -8.44 16.88
CA SER A 102 -21.06 -8.37 17.62
C SER A 102 -21.78 -9.71 17.67
N LYS A 103 -21.91 -10.27 18.88
CA LYS A 103 -22.74 -11.45 19.14
C LYS A 103 -24.23 -11.17 18.90
N GLN A 104 -24.68 -9.94 19.17
CA GLN A 104 -26.07 -9.54 18.91
C GLN A 104 -26.38 -9.54 17.42
N PHE A 105 -25.42 -9.09 16.60
CA PHE A 105 -25.55 -9.17 15.14
C PHE A 105 -25.64 -10.62 14.66
N LEU A 106 -24.76 -11.51 15.14
CA LEU A 106 -24.80 -12.93 14.77
C LEU A 106 -26.14 -13.58 15.14
N ARG A 107 -26.63 -13.30 16.35
CA ARG A 107 -27.94 -13.79 16.78
C ARG A 107 -29.05 -13.28 15.88
N LEU A 108 -29.13 -11.98 15.63
CA LEU A 108 -30.12 -11.41 14.72
C LEU A 108 -30.03 -12.02 13.31
N ALA A 109 -28.82 -12.24 12.83
CA ALA A 109 -28.57 -12.87 11.55
C ALA A 109 -29.11 -14.30 11.48
N ASP A 110 -28.86 -15.13 12.51
CA ASP A 110 -29.40 -16.48 12.60
C ASP A 110 -30.93 -16.48 12.63
N GLN A 111 -31.54 -15.61 13.43
CA GLN A 111 -32.99 -15.50 13.54
C GLN A 111 -33.66 -15.11 12.20
N LEU A 112 -33.02 -14.22 11.43
CA LEU A 112 -33.46 -13.90 10.08
C LEU A 112 -33.28 -15.08 9.12
N MET A 113 -32.14 -15.78 9.13
CA MET A 113 -31.94 -16.93 8.23
C MET A 113 -32.91 -18.09 8.53
N LEU A 114 -33.31 -18.26 9.79
CA LEU A 114 -34.28 -19.25 10.23
C LEU A 114 -35.75 -18.81 10.06
N GLY A 115 -36.00 -17.58 9.61
CA GLY A 115 -37.36 -17.06 9.41
C GLY A 115 -38.15 -16.87 10.70
N GLU A 116 -37.50 -16.67 11.85
CA GLU A 116 -38.17 -16.60 13.16
C GLU A 116 -39.12 -15.39 13.31
N PHE A 117 -39.02 -14.39 12.43
CA PHE A 117 -39.81 -13.15 12.53
C PHE A 117 -41.03 -13.11 11.60
N ASP A 118 -40.96 -13.75 10.43
CA ASP A 118 -41.93 -13.61 9.35
C ASP A 118 -42.09 -14.89 8.49
N ASP A 119 -41.61 -16.05 8.97
CA ASP A 119 -41.55 -17.34 8.27
C ASP A 119 -40.75 -17.32 6.95
N HIS A 120 -40.04 -16.23 6.65
CA HIS A 120 -39.20 -16.10 5.47
C HIS A 120 -37.73 -16.41 5.79
N HIS A 121 -37.17 -17.42 5.13
CA HIS A 121 -35.79 -17.84 5.32
C HIS A 121 -34.85 -16.98 4.49
N TYR A 122 -34.23 -15.98 5.11
CA TYR A 122 -33.36 -15.04 4.41
C TYR A 122 -32.02 -15.70 4.05
N SER A 123 -31.53 -15.42 2.84
CA SER A 123 -30.18 -15.85 2.45
C SER A 123 -29.12 -15.06 3.26
N PRO A 124 -27.92 -15.62 3.48
CA PRO A 124 -26.85 -14.92 4.20
C PRO A 124 -26.52 -13.53 3.63
N GLN A 125 -26.62 -13.38 2.30
CA GLN A 125 -26.41 -12.10 1.65
C GLN A 125 -27.52 -11.10 1.98
N ALA A 126 -28.79 -11.51 1.97
CA ALA A 126 -29.93 -10.64 2.30
C ALA A 126 -29.87 -10.14 3.75
N VAL A 127 -29.43 -10.99 4.68
CA VAL A 127 -29.24 -10.63 6.09
C VAL A 127 -28.18 -9.54 6.28
N ILE A 128 -27.07 -9.62 5.54
CA ILE A 128 -26.00 -8.60 5.57
C ILE A 128 -26.49 -7.23 5.07
N TYR A 129 -27.49 -7.18 4.18
CA TYR A 129 -28.06 -5.92 3.68
C TYR A 129 -29.18 -5.35 4.56
N LYS A 130 -29.83 -6.17 5.40
CA LYS A 130 -30.91 -5.75 6.30
C LYS A 130 -30.43 -5.24 7.67
N ALA A 131 -29.20 -5.58 8.07
CA ALA A 131 -28.62 -5.27 9.38
C ALA A 131 -27.53 -4.19 9.29
#